data_AF-A0A2V6ET27-F1
#
_entry.id   AF-A0A2V6ET27-F1
#
_cell.length_a   1.000
_cell.length_b   1.000
_cell.length_c   1.000
_cell.angle_alpha   90.00
_cell.angle_beta   90.00
_cell.angle_gamma   90.00
#
_symmetry.space_group_name_H-M   'P 1'
#
loop_
_entity.id
_entity.type
_entity.pdbx_description
1 polymer ?
#
loop_
_entity_poly.entity_id
_entity_poly.type
_entity_poly.pdbx_seq_one_letter_code
_entity_poly.pdbx_strand_id
1 'polypeptide(L)'
;PFALAACEKELGHIDMVSIVGYEQPYLEGLRTVAEGRAEEDHLLVLFLGSTIGNFDRDAGETFLREMREILQPGDALLLGTDLEKDVELQMLAYDDPAGVTAAFNLNLLARINRELGADFDLRCFRHEALWNFAERRIEMHLRSTRRQTVHVPAASLRVMLDEDETIWTESSHKYQAEEVPEMAARTGFRCEGQWIDAEWPFAQNLLIAE
;
A
#
# COMPACT_ATOMS: atom_id res chain seq x y z
N PRO A 1 -11.76 -9.86 -9.74
CA PRO A 1 -12.05 -11.22 -10.31
C PRO A 1 -10.84 -12.11 -10.70
N PHE A 2 -9.92 -11.71 -11.61
CA PHE A 2 -8.93 -12.66 -12.19
C PHE A 2 -7.84 -13.11 -11.19
N ALA A 3 -7.32 -12.21 -10.36
CA ALA A 3 -6.26 -12.53 -9.40
C ALA A 3 -6.72 -13.52 -8.32
N LEU A 4 -7.91 -13.31 -7.73
CA LEU A 4 -8.46 -14.22 -6.72
C LEU A 4 -8.70 -15.62 -7.29
N ALA A 5 -9.26 -15.71 -8.51
CA ALA A 5 -9.46 -16.98 -9.20
C ALA A 5 -8.12 -17.68 -9.56
N ALA A 6 -7.08 -16.91 -9.90
CA ALA A 6 -5.75 -17.46 -10.12
C ALA A 6 -5.16 -18.05 -8.83
N CYS A 7 -5.26 -17.33 -7.70
CA CYS A 7 -4.82 -17.85 -6.39
C CYS A 7 -5.54 -19.15 -6.01
N GLU A 8 -6.86 -19.22 -6.17
CA GLU A 8 -7.63 -20.44 -5.88
C GLU A 8 -7.15 -21.61 -6.75
N LYS A 9 -6.90 -21.37 -8.03
CA LYS A 9 -6.38 -22.39 -8.94
C LYS A 9 -4.96 -22.83 -8.60
N GLU A 10 -4.09 -21.88 -8.24
CA GLU A 10 -2.68 -22.15 -7.96
C GLU A 10 -2.48 -22.83 -6.62
N LEU A 11 -3.27 -22.49 -5.60
CA LEU A 11 -3.08 -23.01 -4.24
C LEU A 11 -4.07 -24.12 -3.86
N GLY A 12 -5.17 -24.28 -4.59
CA GLY A 12 -6.23 -25.25 -4.27
C GLY A 12 -5.83 -26.72 -4.37
N HIS A 13 -4.60 -27.02 -4.80
CA HIS A 13 -4.06 -28.39 -4.84
C HIS A 13 -3.30 -28.77 -3.55
N ILE A 14 -3.13 -27.83 -2.61
CA ILE A 14 -2.44 -28.10 -1.34
C ILE A 14 -3.42 -28.81 -0.41
N ASP A 15 -3.06 -30.02 0.03
CA ASP A 15 -3.88 -30.79 0.96
C ASP A 15 -4.12 -30.01 2.26
N MET A 16 -5.34 -30.09 2.79
CA MET A 16 -5.79 -29.41 4.02
C MET A 16 -5.78 -27.88 3.95
N VAL A 17 -5.72 -27.28 2.75
CA VAL A 17 -5.87 -25.84 2.55
C VAL A 17 -7.16 -25.57 1.77
N SER A 18 -7.97 -24.63 2.26
CA SER A 18 -9.08 -24.04 1.52
C SER A 18 -8.74 -22.60 1.12
N ILE A 19 -9.10 -22.21 -0.10
CA ILE A 19 -8.87 -20.85 -0.60
C ILE A 19 -10.22 -20.19 -0.81
N VAL A 20 -10.45 -19.08 -0.10
CA VAL A 20 -11.68 -18.30 -0.19
C VAL A 20 -11.31 -16.86 -0.52
N GLY A 21 -11.76 -16.37 -1.67
CA GLY A 21 -11.49 -15.01 -2.13
C GLY A 21 -12.57 -14.03 -1.66
N TYR A 22 -12.13 -12.88 -1.13
CA TYR A 22 -13.00 -11.75 -0.77
C TYR A 22 -12.63 -10.52 -1.61
N GLU A 23 -13.60 -9.96 -2.32
CA GLU A 23 -13.44 -8.71 -3.10
C GLU A 23 -14.02 -7.53 -2.31
N GLN A 24 -13.28 -7.09 -1.28
CA GLN A 24 -13.68 -6.05 -0.32
C GLN A 24 -12.48 -5.19 0.11
N PRO A 25 -12.71 -3.98 0.65
CA PRO A 25 -11.67 -3.22 1.36
C PRO A 25 -11.02 -4.03 2.49
N TYR A 26 -9.76 -3.73 2.82
CA TYR A 26 -8.94 -4.55 3.74
C TYR A 26 -9.63 -4.94 5.05
N LEU A 27 -10.16 -3.96 5.79
CA LEU A 27 -10.77 -4.20 7.11
C LEU A 27 -12.15 -4.86 7.02
N GLU A 28 -12.91 -4.58 5.96
CA GLU A 28 -14.19 -5.26 5.71
C GLU A 28 -13.98 -6.74 5.36
N GLY A 29 -12.98 -7.03 4.52
CA GLY A 29 -12.56 -8.39 4.20
C GLY A 29 -12.08 -9.14 5.44
N LEU A 30 -11.21 -8.53 6.24
CA LEU A 30 -10.73 -9.14 7.49
C LEU A 30 -11.88 -9.39 8.48
N ARG A 31 -12.82 -8.45 8.61
CA ARG A 31 -14.00 -8.63 9.46
C ARG A 31 -14.86 -9.81 8.99
N THR A 32 -15.09 -9.93 7.69
CA THR A 32 -15.84 -11.05 7.11
C THR A 32 -15.15 -12.40 7.42
N VAL A 33 -13.82 -12.46 7.35
CA VAL A 33 -13.05 -13.66 7.73
C VAL A 33 -13.17 -13.94 9.23
N ALA A 34 -13.00 -12.91 10.06
CA ALA A 34 -13.04 -13.04 11.52
C ALA A 34 -14.43 -13.38 12.08
N GLU A 35 -15.51 -12.99 11.40
CA GLU A 35 -16.89 -13.37 11.74
C GLU A 35 -17.20 -14.83 11.39
N GLY A 36 -16.48 -15.40 10.43
CA GLY A 36 -16.68 -16.78 9.95
C GLY A 36 -15.85 -17.84 10.69
N ARG A 37 -14.95 -17.45 11.60
CA ARG A 37 -14.04 -18.39 12.29
C ARG A 37 -14.75 -19.22 13.36
N ALA A 38 -14.22 -20.42 13.64
CA ALA A 38 -14.57 -21.18 14.83
C ALA A 38 -13.87 -20.59 16.09
N GLU A 39 -14.32 -20.98 17.28
CA GLU A 39 -13.79 -20.46 18.54
C GLU A 39 -12.33 -20.89 18.79
N GLU A 40 -11.95 -22.06 18.26
CA GLU A 40 -10.62 -22.65 18.33
C GLU A 40 -9.65 -22.18 17.23
N ASP A 41 -10.13 -21.40 16.25
CA ASP A 41 -9.32 -20.95 15.12
C ASP A 41 -8.47 -19.74 15.50
N HIS A 42 -7.20 -19.75 15.07
CA HIS A 42 -6.29 -18.63 15.17
C HIS A 42 -6.08 -17.97 13.81
N LEU A 43 -6.16 -16.64 13.77
CA LEU A 43 -5.90 -15.89 12.56
C LEU A 43 -4.45 -15.43 12.51
N LEU A 44 -3.80 -15.67 11.37
CA LEU A 44 -2.55 -15.04 10.98
C LEU A 44 -2.82 -14.13 9.77
N VAL A 45 -2.84 -12.82 10.01
CA VAL A 45 -3.00 -11.81 8.96
C VAL A 45 -1.63 -11.55 8.33
N LEU A 46 -1.54 -11.62 7.00
CA LEU A 46 -0.32 -11.26 6.27
C LEU A 46 -0.54 -9.90 5.60
N PHE A 47 0.08 -8.84 6.13
CA PHE A 47 0.05 -7.51 5.52
C PHE A 47 1.45 -7.14 5.03
N LEU A 48 1.73 -7.55 3.79
CA LEU A 48 3.07 -7.63 3.22
C LEU A 48 3.37 -6.47 2.25
N GLY A 49 4.59 -6.45 1.72
CA GLY A 49 5.00 -5.53 0.64
C GLY A 49 5.18 -4.07 1.07
N SER A 50 5.15 -3.77 2.38
CA SER A 50 5.19 -2.41 2.90
C SER A 50 4.02 -1.53 2.47
N THR A 51 2.87 -2.13 2.18
CA THR A 51 1.62 -1.41 1.86
C THR A 51 1.20 -0.45 2.98
N ILE A 52 1.56 -0.75 4.24
CA ILE A 52 1.36 0.16 5.37
C ILE A 52 2.05 1.52 5.18
N GLY A 53 3.15 1.55 4.43
CA GLY A 53 3.87 2.79 4.10
C GLY A 53 3.09 3.71 3.16
N ASN A 54 2.01 3.24 2.52
CA ASN A 54 1.17 4.07 1.68
C ASN A 54 0.19 4.93 2.47
N PHE A 55 0.07 4.69 3.77
CA PHE A 55 -0.69 5.53 4.68
C PHE A 55 0.24 6.61 5.27
N ASP A 56 -0.29 7.81 5.48
CA ASP A 56 0.34 8.73 6.42
C ASP A 56 0.47 8.05 7.79
N ARG A 57 1.52 8.39 8.57
CA ARG A 57 1.88 7.67 9.80
C ARG A 57 0.70 7.51 10.77
N ASP A 58 -0.07 8.57 11.01
CA ASP A 58 -1.24 8.53 11.90
C ASP A 58 -2.39 7.65 11.35
N ALA A 59 -2.57 7.66 10.03
CA ALA A 59 -3.57 6.82 9.36
C ALA A 59 -3.15 5.35 9.39
N GLY A 60 -1.85 5.05 9.25
CA GLY A 60 -1.29 3.71 9.41
C GLY A 60 -1.49 3.16 10.82
N GLU A 61 -1.24 3.96 11.86
CA GLU A 61 -1.55 3.54 13.23
C GLU A 61 -3.05 3.32 13.46
N THR A 62 -3.89 4.18 12.89
CA THR A 62 -5.35 4.04 13.00
C THR A 62 -5.82 2.75 12.33
N PHE A 63 -5.31 2.46 11.14
CA PHE A 63 -5.56 1.20 10.45
C PHE A 63 -5.13 -0.02 11.28
N LEU A 64 -3.97 0.04 11.95
CA LEU A 64 -3.52 -1.02 12.84
C LEU A 64 -4.42 -1.17 14.08
N ARG A 65 -4.88 -0.07 14.69
CA ARG A 65 -5.85 -0.14 15.81
C ARG A 65 -7.17 -0.79 15.38
N GLU A 66 -7.70 -0.39 14.23
CA GLU A 66 -8.94 -0.98 13.70
C GLU A 66 -8.75 -2.46 13.35
N MET A 67 -7.59 -2.84 12.81
CA MET A 67 -7.22 -4.24 12.61
C MET A 67 -7.16 -5.00 13.93
N ARG A 68 -6.52 -4.41 14.97
CA ARG A 68 -6.45 -4.99 16.31
C ARG A 68 -7.86 -5.26 16.85
N GLU A 69 -8.79 -4.34 16.71
CA GLU A 69 -10.17 -4.51 17.20
C GLU A 69 -10.93 -5.69 16.56
N ILE A 70 -10.54 -6.11 15.35
CA ILE A 70 -11.13 -7.26 14.66
C ILE A 70 -10.54 -8.59 15.16
N LEU A 71 -9.26 -8.58 15.55
CA LEU A 71 -8.53 -9.75 16.00
C LEU A 71 -8.82 -10.10 17.47
N GLN A 72 -8.76 -11.39 17.81
CA GLN A 72 -8.81 -11.86 19.20
C GLN A 72 -7.40 -11.87 19.82
N PRO A 73 -7.28 -11.77 21.16
CA PRO A 73 -6.01 -11.98 21.83
C PRO A 73 -5.36 -13.31 21.43
N GLY A 74 -4.09 -13.27 21.02
CA GLY A 74 -3.35 -14.44 20.53
C GLY A 74 -3.38 -14.63 19.02
N ASP A 75 -4.25 -13.94 18.28
CA ASP A 75 -4.11 -13.82 16.82
C ASP A 75 -2.83 -13.06 16.46
N ALA A 76 -2.36 -13.24 15.24
CA ALA A 76 -1.09 -12.68 14.78
C ALA A 76 -1.25 -11.86 13.50
N LEU A 77 -0.37 -10.88 13.35
CA LEU A 77 -0.14 -10.07 12.16
C LEU A 77 1.33 -10.20 11.77
N LEU A 78 1.60 -10.66 10.54
CA LEU A 78 2.90 -10.50 9.91
C LEU A 78 2.90 -9.22 9.08
N LEU A 79 3.54 -8.18 9.60
CA LEU A 79 3.62 -6.87 8.98
C LEU A 79 4.97 -6.68 8.28
N GLY A 80 4.92 -6.53 6.95
CA GLY A 80 6.10 -6.16 6.15
C GLY A 80 6.28 -4.65 6.11
N THR A 81 7.48 -4.14 6.41
CA THR A 81 7.83 -2.72 6.35
C THR A 81 9.16 -2.51 5.64
N ASP A 82 9.17 -1.66 4.63
CA ASP A 82 10.37 -1.27 3.92
C ASP A 82 11.16 -0.26 4.76
N LEU A 83 12.43 -0.58 5.03
CA LEU A 83 13.25 0.24 5.91
C LEU A 83 13.96 1.36 5.16
N GLU A 84 14.32 2.41 5.88
CA GLU A 84 15.23 3.43 5.37
C GLU A 84 16.55 2.79 4.90
N LYS A 85 17.02 3.21 3.73
CA LYS A 85 18.28 2.78 3.12
C LYS A 85 18.79 3.92 2.24
N ASP A 86 19.87 3.69 1.50
CA ASP A 86 20.42 4.71 0.61
C ASP A 86 19.35 5.29 -0.35
N VAL A 87 19.23 6.62 -0.37
CA VAL A 87 18.16 7.31 -1.10
C VAL A 87 18.30 7.09 -2.60
N GLU A 88 19.52 7.11 -3.16
CA GLU A 88 19.70 6.90 -4.60
C GLU A 88 19.23 5.49 -5.00
N LEU A 89 19.52 4.50 -4.16
CA LEU A 89 19.06 3.13 -4.36
C LEU A 89 17.53 2.99 -4.22
N GLN A 90 16.92 3.66 -3.23
CA GLN A 90 15.47 3.67 -3.08
C GLN A 90 14.78 4.33 -4.28
N MET A 91 15.32 5.45 -4.77
CA MET A 91 14.79 6.17 -5.90
C MET A 91 14.70 5.29 -7.15
N LEU A 92 15.65 4.38 -7.38
CA LEU A 92 15.62 3.47 -8.53
C LEU A 92 14.42 2.50 -8.53
N ALA A 93 13.82 2.22 -7.37
CA ALA A 93 12.61 1.41 -7.29
C ALA A 93 11.35 2.18 -7.73
N TYR A 94 11.40 3.52 -7.68
CA TYR A 94 10.26 4.40 -7.97
C TYR A 94 10.43 5.23 -9.24
N ASP A 95 11.65 5.41 -9.73
CA ASP A 95 12.00 6.05 -11.00
C ASP A 95 12.96 5.13 -11.78
N ASP A 96 12.46 3.96 -12.15
CA ASP A 96 13.27 2.96 -12.82
C ASP A 96 13.62 3.39 -14.26
N PRO A 97 14.86 3.14 -14.74
CA PRO A 97 15.26 3.52 -16.10
C PRO A 97 14.47 2.85 -17.23
N ALA A 98 13.76 1.76 -16.94
CA ALA A 98 12.90 1.09 -17.92
C ALA A 98 11.53 1.79 -18.07
N GLY A 99 11.21 2.75 -17.20
CA GLY A 99 9.98 3.55 -17.24
C GLY A 99 8.73 2.77 -16.82
N VAL A 100 8.89 1.65 -16.11
CA VAL A 100 7.77 0.79 -15.70
C VAL A 100 6.92 1.49 -14.64
N THR A 101 7.55 2.08 -13.62
CA THR A 101 6.88 2.83 -12.56
C THR A 101 6.25 4.12 -13.10
N ALA A 102 6.88 4.78 -14.06
CA ALA A 102 6.30 5.93 -14.75
C ALA A 102 5.00 5.56 -15.50
N ALA A 103 5.01 4.43 -16.21
CA ALA A 103 3.83 3.91 -16.90
C ALA A 103 2.73 3.49 -15.91
N PHE A 104 3.11 2.88 -14.78
CA PHE A 104 2.20 2.56 -13.68
C PHE A 104 1.54 3.82 -13.11
N ASN A 105 2.30 4.90 -12.86
CA ASN A 105 1.73 6.12 -12.33
C ASN A 105 0.76 6.80 -13.32
N LEU A 106 1.18 6.94 -14.58
CA LEU A 106 0.36 7.53 -15.65
C LEU A 106 -0.93 6.74 -15.91
N ASN A 107 -0.93 5.44 -15.63
CA ASN A 107 -2.13 4.61 -15.77
C ASN A 107 -3.29 5.11 -14.90
N LEU A 108 -3.05 5.80 -13.79
CA LEU A 108 -4.12 6.44 -13.00
C LEU A 108 -4.96 7.39 -13.87
N LEU A 109 -4.31 8.25 -14.66
CA LEU A 109 -5.01 9.17 -15.57
C LEU A 109 -5.74 8.42 -16.68
N ALA A 110 -5.15 7.35 -17.22
CA ALA A 110 -5.81 6.50 -18.22
C ALA A 110 -7.08 5.84 -17.66
N ARG A 111 -7.04 5.40 -16.38
CA ARG A 111 -8.22 4.85 -15.70
C ARG A 111 -9.29 5.91 -15.51
N ILE A 112 -8.93 7.11 -15.05
CA ILE A 112 -9.88 8.22 -14.87
C ILE A 112 -10.53 8.59 -16.22
N ASN A 113 -9.76 8.63 -17.31
CA ASN A 113 -10.31 8.82 -18.66
C ASN A 113 -11.34 7.73 -19.03
N ARG A 114 -10.98 6.46 -18.83
CA ARG A 114 -11.83 5.32 -19.20
C ARG A 114 -13.08 5.19 -18.32
N GLU A 115 -12.93 5.36 -17.02
CA GLU A 115 -13.97 5.03 -16.02
C GLU A 115 -14.86 6.23 -15.71
N LEU A 116 -14.33 7.45 -15.77
CA LEU A 116 -15.05 8.68 -15.43
C LEU A 116 -15.26 9.62 -16.64
N GLY A 117 -14.84 9.18 -17.83
CA GLY A 117 -14.99 9.93 -19.08
C GLY A 117 -14.11 11.18 -19.18
N ALA A 118 -13.00 11.21 -18.44
CA ALA A 118 -12.09 12.35 -18.45
C ALA A 118 -11.29 12.48 -19.75
N ASP A 119 -10.66 13.64 -19.94
CA ASP A 119 -9.92 14.01 -21.15
C ASP A 119 -8.42 14.31 -20.91
N PHE A 120 -7.78 13.67 -19.92
CA PHE A 120 -6.34 13.80 -19.70
C PHE A 120 -5.55 13.39 -20.96
N ASP A 121 -4.71 14.29 -21.49
CA ASP A 121 -3.69 13.93 -22.49
C ASP A 121 -2.43 13.45 -21.77
N LEU A 122 -2.27 12.13 -21.64
CA LEU A 122 -1.16 11.52 -20.90
C LEU A 122 0.23 11.96 -21.40
N ARG A 123 0.37 12.37 -22.66
CA ARG A 123 1.64 12.85 -23.23
C ARG A 123 2.07 14.21 -22.64
N CYS A 124 1.15 14.91 -21.99
CA CYS A 124 1.38 16.18 -21.32
C CYS A 124 1.63 16.01 -19.82
N PHE A 125 1.93 14.80 -19.36
CA PHE A 125 2.30 14.50 -17.98
C PHE A 125 3.63 13.75 -17.95
N ARG A 126 4.45 14.07 -16.95
CA ARG A 126 5.68 13.35 -16.62
C ARG A 126 5.57 12.77 -15.22
N HIS A 127 6.01 11.52 -15.09
CA HIS A 127 6.24 10.94 -13.78
C HIS A 127 7.40 11.68 -13.10
N GLU A 128 7.26 11.89 -11.80
CA GLU A 128 8.29 12.44 -10.93
C GLU A 128 8.22 11.69 -9.60
N ALA A 129 9.33 11.13 -9.16
CA ALA A 129 9.48 10.60 -7.82
C ALA A 129 10.38 11.55 -7.02
N LEU A 130 10.04 11.76 -5.75
CA LEU A 130 10.77 12.64 -4.83
C LEU A 130 11.01 11.91 -3.51
N TRP A 131 12.18 12.11 -2.92
CA TRP A 131 12.40 11.74 -1.53
C TRP A 131 12.11 12.92 -0.62
N ASN A 132 11.13 12.76 0.28
CA ASN A 132 10.83 13.72 1.32
C ASN A 132 11.62 13.35 2.59
N PHE A 133 12.69 14.11 2.86
CA PHE A 133 13.55 13.88 4.02
C PHE A 133 12.85 14.09 5.37
N ALA A 134 11.90 15.02 5.47
CA ALA A 134 11.22 15.30 6.73
C ALA A 134 10.28 14.16 7.13
N GLU A 135 9.54 13.64 6.15
CA GLU A 135 8.55 12.58 6.36
C GLU A 135 9.13 11.16 6.19
N ARG A 136 10.34 11.06 5.63
CA ARG A 136 11.07 9.84 5.29
C ARG A 136 10.22 8.93 4.39
N ARG A 137 9.80 9.49 3.27
CA ARG A 137 8.97 8.79 2.28
C ARG A 137 9.39 9.13 0.86
N ILE A 138 9.10 8.20 -0.04
CA ILE A 138 9.00 8.51 -1.45
C ILE A 138 7.62 9.13 -1.71
N GLU A 139 7.57 10.16 -2.54
CA GLU A 139 6.35 10.74 -3.08
C GLU A 139 6.36 10.55 -4.60
N MET A 140 5.26 10.04 -5.16
CA MET A 140 5.09 9.95 -6.61
C MET A 140 4.13 11.02 -7.08
N HIS A 141 4.51 11.69 -8.15
CA HIS A 141 3.79 12.80 -8.74
C HIS A 141 3.61 12.61 -10.24
N LEU A 142 2.58 13.28 -10.76
CA LEU A 142 2.37 13.51 -12.18
C LEU A 142 2.45 15.01 -12.44
N ARG A 143 3.57 15.44 -13.03
CA ARG A 143 3.85 16.82 -13.38
C ARG A 143 3.26 17.17 -14.73
N SER A 144 2.44 18.21 -14.77
CA SER A 144 1.90 18.78 -16.01
C SER A 144 3.02 19.47 -16.80
N THR A 145 3.20 19.12 -18.07
CA THR A 145 4.26 19.72 -18.91
C THR A 145 3.82 21.00 -19.62
N ARG A 146 2.61 21.47 -19.36
CA ARG A 146 2.03 22.71 -19.91
C ARG A 146 0.82 23.11 -19.09
N ARG A 147 0.42 24.38 -19.18
CA ARG A 147 -0.90 24.78 -18.70
C ARG A 147 -2.00 24.07 -19.49
N GLN A 148 -2.91 23.38 -18.81
CA GLN A 148 -4.01 22.64 -19.43
C GLN A 148 -5.24 22.59 -18.52
N THR A 149 -6.41 22.36 -19.13
CA THR A 149 -7.67 22.16 -18.41
C THR A 149 -8.18 20.78 -18.73
N VAL A 150 -8.50 20.01 -17.68
CA VAL A 150 -9.03 18.65 -17.77
C VAL A 150 -10.47 18.65 -17.27
N HIS A 151 -11.33 17.96 -17.98
CA HIS A 151 -12.73 17.73 -17.63
C HIS A 151 -12.88 16.30 -17.15
N VAL A 152 -13.64 16.10 -16.08
CA VAL A 152 -14.04 14.78 -15.57
C VAL A 152 -15.56 14.78 -15.44
N PRO A 153 -16.31 14.48 -16.53
CA PRO A 153 -17.76 14.65 -16.58
C PRO A 153 -18.50 13.84 -15.52
N ALA A 154 -18.12 12.58 -15.28
CA ALA A 154 -18.79 11.73 -14.29
C ALA A 154 -18.64 12.26 -12.86
N ALA A 155 -17.60 13.06 -12.59
CA ALA A 155 -17.38 13.74 -11.31
C ALA A 155 -17.89 15.20 -11.31
N SER A 156 -18.46 15.69 -12.41
CA SER A 156 -18.82 17.11 -12.60
C SER A 156 -17.68 18.08 -12.27
N LEU A 157 -16.45 17.66 -12.59
CA LEU A 157 -15.23 18.36 -12.19
C LEU A 157 -14.52 18.94 -13.42
N ARG A 158 -13.97 20.15 -13.25
CA ARG A 158 -13.02 20.76 -14.17
C ARG A 158 -11.81 21.21 -13.36
N VAL A 159 -10.63 20.73 -13.75
CA VAL A 159 -9.36 21.07 -13.10
C VAL A 159 -8.52 21.84 -14.10
N MET A 160 -7.97 22.97 -13.66
CA MET A 160 -6.95 23.69 -14.41
C MET A 160 -5.63 23.42 -13.74
N LEU A 161 -4.66 22.96 -14.52
CA LEU A 161 -3.28 22.73 -14.09
C LEU A 161 -2.39 23.74 -14.79
N ASP A 162 -1.51 24.38 -14.05
CA ASP A 162 -0.43 25.17 -14.60
C ASP A 162 0.68 24.28 -15.17
N GLU A 163 1.59 24.88 -15.94
CA GLU A 163 2.85 24.21 -16.30
C GLU A 163 3.66 23.96 -15.02
N ASP A 164 4.29 22.79 -14.94
CA ASP A 164 5.03 22.31 -13.77
C ASP A 164 4.20 22.04 -12.50
N GLU A 165 2.90 22.30 -12.51
CA GLU A 165 2.01 21.87 -11.43
C GLU A 165 1.95 20.35 -11.35
N THR A 166 2.00 19.80 -10.13
CA THR A 166 2.03 18.36 -9.92
C THR A 166 0.76 17.87 -9.24
N ILE A 167 0.32 16.67 -9.65
CA ILE A 167 -0.68 15.89 -8.94
C ILE A 167 0.08 14.86 -8.11
N TRP A 168 -0.05 14.91 -6.79
CA TRP A 168 0.48 13.88 -5.91
C TRP A 168 -0.39 12.63 -5.99
N THR A 169 0.22 11.50 -6.33
CA THR A 169 -0.49 10.24 -6.60
C THR A 169 -0.26 9.17 -5.54
N GLU A 170 0.91 9.14 -4.91
CA GLU A 170 1.24 8.12 -3.90
C GLU A 170 2.30 8.60 -2.91
N SER A 171 2.23 8.10 -1.68
CA SER A 171 3.27 8.16 -0.66
C SER A 171 3.79 6.75 -0.41
N SER A 172 5.08 6.60 -0.11
CA SER A 172 5.62 5.35 0.42
C SER A 172 6.61 5.65 1.54
N HIS A 173 6.08 5.70 2.77
CA HIS A 173 6.85 5.89 3.99
C HIS A 173 7.79 4.72 4.24
N LYS A 174 8.99 5.07 4.68
CA LYS A 174 10.02 4.15 5.11
C LYS A 174 10.16 4.22 6.63
N TYR A 175 10.55 3.10 7.20
CA TYR A 175 10.57 2.90 8.64
C TYR A 175 12.00 2.65 9.13
N GLN A 176 12.24 2.97 10.39
CA GLN A 176 13.37 2.42 11.13
C GLN A 176 12.93 1.12 11.79
N ALA A 177 13.89 0.24 12.05
CA ALA A 177 13.59 -1.08 12.61
C ALA A 177 12.89 -0.96 13.97
N GLU A 178 13.29 0.01 14.78
CA GLU A 178 12.79 0.23 16.14
C GLU A 178 11.39 0.87 16.16
N GLU A 179 10.99 1.57 15.10
CA GLU A 179 9.70 2.26 15.02
C GLU A 179 8.52 1.29 14.97
N VAL A 180 8.70 0.14 14.33
CA VAL A 180 7.60 -0.82 14.12
C VAL A 180 7.18 -1.49 15.44
N PRO A 181 8.09 -1.97 16.31
CA PRO A 181 7.73 -2.42 17.66
C PRO A 181 7.03 -1.36 18.51
N GLU A 182 7.47 -0.10 18.44
CA GLU A 182 6.83 1.00 19.19
C GLU A 182 5.42 1.29 18.65
N MET A 183 5.25 1.29 17.33
CA MET A 183 3.96 1.42 16.67
C MET A 183 3.02 0.27 17.04
N ALA A 184 3.52 -0.97 17.06
CA ALA A 184 2.78 -2.15 17.50
C ALA A 184 2.26 -1.97 18.93
N ALA A 185 3.13 -1.57 19.87
CA ALA A 185 2.74 -1.35 21.26
C ALA A 185 1.64 -0.28 21.42
N ARG A 186 1.72 0.83 20.67
CA ARG A 186 0.68 1.88 20.68
C ARG A 186 -0.66 1.45 20.07
N THR A 187 -0.66 0.39 19.26
CA THR A 187 -1.82 -0.07 18.50
C THR A 187 -2.43 -1.35 19.06
N GLY A 188 -2.00 -1.79 20.25
CA GLY A 188 -2.54 -2.96 20.95
C GLY A 188 -1.92 -4.29 20.51
N PHE A 189 -0.73 -4.25 19.92
CA PHE A 189 0.04 -5.43 19.56
C PHE A 189 1.34 -5.50 20.35
N ARG A 190 1.83 -6.72 20.55
CA ARG A 190 3.18 -6.99 21.03
C ARG A 190 4.03 -7.55 19.91
N CYS A 191 5.20 -6.96 19.67
CA CYS A 191 6.17 -7.51 18.74
C CYS A 191 6.82 -8.76 19.34
N GLU A 192 6.58 -9.92 18.74
CA GLU A 192 7.18 -11.22 19.14
C GLU A 192 8.51 -11.45 18.43
N GLY A 193 8.62 -11.01 17.18
CA GLY A 193 9.82 -11.23 16.38
C GLY A 193 9.94 -10.24 15.23
N GLN A 194 11.18 -9.95 14.86
CA GLN A 194 11.51 -9.11 13.72
C GLN A 194 12.67 -9.76 12.95
N TRP A 195 12.48 -9.92 11.64
CA TRP A 195 13.51 -10.41 10.72
C TRP A 195 13.80 -9.34 9.69
N ILE A 196 15.06 -8.96 9.59
CA ILE A 196 15.52 -7.88 8.71
C ILE A 196 16.48 -8.47 7.69
N ASP A 197 16.22 -8.21 6.42
CA ASP A 197 17.17 -8.52 5.36
C ASP A 197 18.39 -7.58 5.41
N ALA A 198 19.59 -8.15 5.31
CA ALA A 198 20.85 -7.41 5.46
C ALA A 198 21.33 -6.74 4.16
N GLU A 199 20.88 -7.22 2.99
CA GLU A 199 21.27 -6.70 1.68
C GLU A 199 20.30 -5.62 1.20
N TRP A 200 19.01 -5.84 1.42
CA TRP A 200 17.93 -4.90 1.13
C TRP A 200 17.07 -4.66 2.36
N PRO A 201 17.43 -3.69 3.22
CA PRO A 201 16.74 -3.45 4.50
C PRO A 201 15.21 -3.43 4.38
N PHE A 202 14.61 -4.55 4.77
CA PHE A 202 13.17 -4.78 4.79
C PHE A 202 12.88 -5.65 6.00
N ALA A 203 11.92 -5.25 6.83
CA ALA A 203 11.56 -5.97 8.03
C ALA A 203 10.25 -6.74 7.86
N GLN A 204 10.25 -8.00 8.29
CA GLN A 204 9.06 -8.78 8.57
C GLN A 204 8.86 -8.80 10.09
N ASN A 205 7.73 -8.29 10.56
CA ASN A 205 7.44 -8.11 11.98
C ASN A 205 6.28 -9.01 12.37
N LEU A 206 6.51 -9.97 13.27
CA LEU A 206 5.46 -10.80 13.84
C LEU A 206 4.89 -10.09 15.08
N LEU A 207 3.65 -9.64 14.95
CA LEU A 207 2.92 -8.88 15.96
C LEU A 207 1.78 -9.75 16.50
N ILE A 208 1.68 -9.87 17.82
CA ILE A 208 0.62 -10.64 18.50
C ILE A 208 -0.41 -9.66 19.05
N ALA A 209 -1.68 -9.90 18.76
CA ALA A 209 -2.79 -9.11 19.28
C ALA A 209 -2.91 -9.32 20.81
N GLU A 210 -2.85 -8.23 21.58
CA GLU A 210 -3.01 -8.22 23.06
C GLU A 210 -4.36 -7.71 23.51
#